data_AF-A0A850ETK6-F1
#
_entry.id   AF-A0A850ETK6-F1
#
_cell.length_a   1.000
_cell.length_b   1.000
_cell.length_c   1.000
_cell.angle_alpha   90.00
_cell.angle_beta   90.00
_cell.angle_gamma   90.00
#
_symmetry.space_group_name_H-M   'P 1'
#
loop_
_entity.id
_entity.type
_entity.pdbx_description
1 polymer ?
#
loop_
_entity_poly.entity_id
_entity_poly.type
_entity_poly.pdbx_seq_one_letter_code
_entity_poly.pdbx_strand_id
1 'polypeptide(L)'
;MTLKKIWRWIKVVYFLVFIFSIVALVAFLGILMFGALTDKTILVNTATINAITLIMGLVSLPGILVQLVSLLEINNKKTFTLEKKCPNCKQLIELKLTED
;
A
#
# COMPACT_ATOMS: atom_id res chain seq x y z
N MET A 1 -5.76 -27.06 23.66
CA MET A 1 -5.58 -25.59 23.66
C MET A 1 -6.03 -25.06 22.31
N THR A 2 -7.07 -24.24 22.27
CA THR A 2 -7.81 -23.91 21.05
C THR A 2 -7.01 -23.01 20.09
N LEU A 3 -6.72 -23.49 18.88
CA LEU A 3 -6.08 -22.76 17.76
C LEU A 3 -6.62 -21.34 17.56
N LYS A 4 -7.93 -21.12 17.79
CA LYS A 4 -8.57 -19.79 17.72
C LYS A 4 -8.01 -18.77 18.71
N LYS A 5 -7.60 -19.17 19.92
CA LYS A 5 -6.98 -18.27 20.89
C LYS A 5 -5.59 -17.85 20.41
N ILE A 6 -4.77 -18.81 19.97
CA ILE A 6 -3.40 -18.55 19.47
C ILE A 6 -3.43 -17.54 18.32
N TRP A 7 -4.34 -17.69 17.36
CA TRP A 7 -4.48 -16.77 16.22
C TRP A 7 -4.85 -15.33 16.64
N ARG A 8 -5.69 -15.18 17.66
CA ARG A 8 -6.07 -13.86 18.19
C ARG A 8 -4.89 -13.17 18.87
N TRP A 9 -4.07 -13.92 19.61
CA TRP A 9 -2.85 -13.40 20.22
C TRP A 9 -1.79 -13.03 19.19
N ILE A 10 -1.59 -13.85 18.15
CA ILE A 10 -0.68 -13.54 17.04
C ILE A 10 -1.08 -12.21 16.38
N LYS A 11 -2.37 -11.98 16.13
CA LYS A 11 -2.85 -10.74 15.52
C LYS A 11 -2.56 -9.50 16.38
N VAL A 12 -2.73 -9.63 17.71
CA VAL A 12 -2.44 -8.55 18.67
C VAL A 12 -0.94 -8.26 18.73
N VAL A 13 -0.10 -9.30 18.82
CA VAL A 13 1.36 -9.15 18.82
C VAL A 13 1.84 -8.51 17.52
N TYR A 14 1.30 -8.93 16.37
CA TYR A 14 1.66 -8.37 15.07
C TYR A 14 1.30 -6.89 14.98
N PHE A 15 0.13 -6.49 15.47
CA PHE A 15 -0.30 -5.10 15.50
C PHE A 15 0.58 -4.25 16.43
N LEU A 16 0.96 -4.79 17.60
CA LEU A 16 1.82 -4.10 18.55
C LEU A 16 3.24 -3.92 18.00
N VAL A 17 3.80 -4.96 17.38
CA VAL A 17 5.10 -4.92 16.69
C VAL A 17 5.06 -3.91 15.53
N PHE A 18 3.96 -3.85 14.79
CA PHE A 18 3.78 -2.89 13.71
C PHE A 18 3.81 -1.44 14.22
N ILE A 19 3.05 -1.12 15.27
CA ILE A 19 3.07 0.22 15.89
C ILE A 19 4.48 0.55 16.38
N PHE A 20 5.12 -0.37 17.09
CA PHE A 20 6.45 -0.15 17.63
C PHE A 20 7.49 0.09 16.52
N SER A 21 7.39 -0.65 15.42
CA SER A 21 8.23 -0.48 14.24
C SER A 21 8.07 0.92 13.62
N ILE A 22 6.84 1.42 13.47
CA ILE A 22 6.58 2.78 12.96
C ILE A 22 7.19 3.83 13.89
N VAL A 23 6.93 3.73 15.21
CA VAL A 23 7.46 4.69 16.19
C VAL A 23 9.00 4.67 16.18
N ALA A 24 9.61 3.49 16.15
CA ALA A 24 11.05 3.34 16.06
C ALA A 24 11.63 3.94 14.76
N LEU A 25 10.93 3.77 13.63
CA LEU A 25 11.35 4.33 12.35
C LEU A 25 11.30 5.87 12.35
N VAL A 26 10.22 6.45 12.89
CA VAL A 26 10.11 7.92 13.01
C VAL A 26 11.17 8.47 13.95
N ALA A 27 11.42 7.82 15.09
CA ALA A 27 12.47 8.22 16.02
C ALA A 27 13.87 8.11 15.38
N PHE A 28 14.12 7.03 14.64
CA PHE A 28 15.38 6.83 13.91
C PHE A 28 15.62 7.92 12.86
N LEU A 29 14.59 8.27 12.09
CA LEU A 29 14.67 9.38 11.13
C LEU A 29 14.94 10.72 11.81
N GLY A 30 14.31 10.98 12.96
CA GLY A 30 14.56 12.17 13.77
C GLY A 30 16.01 12.26 14.26
N ILE A 31 16.56 11.15 14.75
CA ILE A 31 17.97 11.07 15.17
C ILE A 31 18.91 11.30 13.98
N LEU A 32 18.62 10.73 12.81
CA LEU A 32 19.43 10.95 11.62
C LEU A 32 19.42 12.41 11.16
N MET A 33 18.26 13.07 11.16
CA MET A 33 18.19 14.51 10.85
C MET A 33 18.98 15.35 11.86
N PHE A 34 18.88 15.03 13.15
CA PHE A 34 19.62 15.74 14.19
C PHE A 34 21.14 15.51 14.09
N GLY A 35 21.54 14.27 13.79
CA GLY A 35 22.93 13.90 13.53
C GLY A 35 23.49 14.62 12.30
N ALA A 36 22.72 14.69 11.21
CA ALA A 36 23.10 15.42 9.99
C ALA A 36 23.27 16.94 10.24
N LEU A 37 22.52 17.52 11.18
CA LEU A 37 22.67 18.93 11.57
C LEU A 37 23.87 19.19 12.47
N THR A 38 24.27 18.21 13.28
CA THR A 38 25.33 18.37 14.29
C THR A 38 26.70 17.98 13.75
N ASP A 39 26.77 16.98 12.88
CA ASP A 39 28.03 16.43 12.36
C ASP A 39 27.97 16.18 10.84
N LYS A 40 28.79 16.92 10.09
CA LYS A 40 28.85 16.82 8.62
C LYS A 40 29.41 15.48 8.14
N THR A 41 30.06 14.69 9.01
CA THR A 41 30.65 13.40 8.64
C THR A 41 29.60 12.33 8.31
N ILE A 42 28.42 12.40 8.92
CA ILE A 42 27.30 11.47 8.67
C ILE A 42 26.73 11.65 7.24
N LEU A 43 26.75 12.89 6.74
CA LEU A 43 26.35 13.24 5.37
C LEU A 43 27.40 12.89 4.30
N VAL A 44 28.64 12.59 4.70
CA VAL A 44 29.74 12.30 3.76
C VAL A 44 29.96 10.80 3.61
N ASN A 45 29.46 9.99 4.54
CA ASN A 45 29.55 8.54 4.43
C ASN A 45 28.49 8.01 3.45
N THR A 46 28.89 7.87 2.19
CA THR A 46 28.08 7.38 1.07
C THR A 46 27.44 6.02 1.37
N ALA A 47 28.12 5.16 2.12
CA ALA A 47 27.58 3.83 2.49
C ALA A 47 26.37 3.96 3.43
N THR A 48 26.44 4.89 4.40
CA THR A 48 25.35 5.14 5.35
C THR A 48 24.14 5.75 4.64
N ILE A 49 24.37 6.72 3.75
CA ILE A 49 23.29 7.36 2.98
C ILE A 49 22.62 6.37 2.03
N ASN A 50 23.39 5.52 1.34
CA ASN A 50 22.83 4.50 0.45
C ASN A 50 21.97 3.48 1.22
N ALA A 51 22.40 3.07 2.41
CA ALA A 51 21.61 2.17 3.24
C ALA A 51 20.30 2.82 3.71
N ILE A 52 20.34 4.08 4.14
CA ILE A 52 19.17 4.84 4.57
C ILE A 52 18.19 5.04 3.40
N THR A 53 18.68 5.41 2.23
CA THR A 53 17.84 5.59 1.03
C THR A 53 17.22 4.27 0.56
N LEU A 54 17.95 3.15 0.65
CA LEU A 54 17.40 1.83 0.34
C LEU A 54 16.27 1.44 1.29
N ILE A 55 16.44 1.70 2.59
CA ILE A 55 15.40 1.46 3.61
C ILE A 55 14.18 2.36 3.36
N MET A 56 14.40 3.65 3.07
CA MET A 56 13.30 4.56 2.71
C MET A 56 12.54 4.09 1.45
N GLY A 57 13.25 3.60 0.44
CA GLY A 57 12.65 3.03 -0.77
C GLY A 57 11.81 1.77 -0.47
N LEU A 58 12.29 0.90 0.40
CA LEU A 58 11.54 -0.29 0.84
C LEU A 58 10.28 0.06 1.63
N VAL A 59 10.32 1.11 2.45
CA VAL A 59 9.17 1.57 3.24
C VAL A 59 8.12 2.26 2.37
N SER A 60 8.52 2.91 1.26
CA SER A 60 7.58 3.58 0.34
C SER A 60 6.89 2.63 -0.65
N LEU A 61 7.52 1.51 -0.98
CA LEU A 61 7.00 0.46 -1.88
C LEU A 61 5.54 0.03 -1.63
N PRO A 62 5.08 -0.29 -0.40
CA PRO A 62 3.69 -0.68 -0.18
C PRO A 62 2.68 0.42 -0.55
N GLY A 63 3.00 1.70 -0.32
CA GLY A 63 2.13 2.82 -0.73
C GLY A 63 2.07 2.98 -2.25
N ILE A 64 3.22 2.79 -2.92
CA ILE A 64 3.33 2.82 -4.39
C ILE A 64 2.52 1.67 -5.00
N LEU A 65 2.60 0.46 -4.44
CA LEU A 65 1.83 -0.70 -4.92
C LEU A 65 0.31 -0.48 -4.84
N VAL A 66 -0.19 0.11 -3.76
CA VAL A 66 -1.63 0.43 -3.62
C VAL A 66 -2.06 1.44 -4.68
N GLN A 67 -1.23 2.46 -4.96
CA GLN A 67 -1.52 3.43 -6.03
C GLN A 67 -1.50 2.79 -7.41
N LEU A 68 -0.54 1.92 -7.70
CA LEU A 68 -0.48 1.20 -8.98
C LEU A 68 -1.69 0.30 -9.17
N VAL A 69 -2.12 -0.42 -8.12
CA VAL A 69 -3.33 -1.25 -8.18
C VAL A 69 -4.57 -0.39 -8.41
N SER A 70 -4.71 0.74 -7.72
CA SER A 70 -5.82 1.66 -7.93
C SER A 70 -5.85 2.22 -9.36
N LEU A 71 -4.70 2.55 -9.95
CA LEU A 71 -4.61 3.00 -11.34
C LEU A 71 -4.94 1.89 -12.34
N LEU A 72 -4.56 0.64 -12.05
CA LEU A 72 -4.93 -0.53 -12.84
C LEU A 72 -6.44 -0.82 -12.76
N GLU A 73 -7.04 -0.64 -11.59
CA GLU A 73 -8.46 -0.87 -11.34
C GLU A 73 -9.34 0.21 -11.99
N ILE A 74 -8.85 1.46 -12.07
CA ILE A 74 -9.47 2.54 -12.86
C ILE A 74 -9.45 2.22 -14.36
N ASN A 75 -8.43 1.50 -14.85
CA ASN A 75 -8.35 1.09 -16.26
C ASN A 75 -9.33 -0.04 -16.62
N ASN A 76 -9.83 -0.79 -15.63
CA ASN A 76 -10.99 -1.65 -15.82
C ASN A 76 -12.26 -0.80 -15.86
N LYS A 77 -12.49 -0.10 -16.98
CA LYS A 77 -13.79 0.49 -17.31
C LYS A 77 -14.86 -0.57 -17.09
N LYS A 78 -15.75 -0.33 -16.12
CA LYS A 78 -16.82 -1.28 -15.78
C LYS A 78 -17.69 -1.46 -17.01
N THR A 79 -17.69 -2.68 -17.56
CA THR A 79 -18.57 -3.03 -18.66
C THR A 79 -19.92 -3.41 -18.07
N PHE A 80 -20.89 -2.52 -18.20
CA PHE A 80 -22.25 -2.79 -17.76
C PHE A 80 -22.99 -3.49 -18.90
N THR A 81 -23.43 -4.72 -18.66
CA THR A 81 -24.36 -5.44 -19.54
C THR A 81 -25.78 -5.04 -19.19
N LEU A 82 -26.41 -4.22 -20.03
CA LEU A 82 -27.83 -3.91 -19.91
C LEU A 82 -28.65 -4.88 -20.77
N GLU A 83 -29.59 -5.57 -20.14
CA GLU A 83 -30.56 -6.41 -20.84
C GLU A 83 -31.88 -5.65 -21.00
N LYS A 84 -32.32 -5.44 -22.25
CA LYS A 84 -33.64 -4.88 -22.52
C LYS A 84 -34.42 -5.80 -23.45
N LYS A 85 -35.66 -6.11 -23.08
CA LYS A 85 -36.56 -6.92 -23.89
C LYS A 85 -37.22 -6.03 -24.96
N CYS A 86 -37.09 -6.41 -26.23
CA CYS A 86 -37.74 -5.74 -27.34
C CYS A 86 -39.26 -5.76 -27.15
N PRO A 87 -39.95 -4.61 -27.12
CA PRO A 87 -41.39 -4.57 -26.84
C PRO A 87 -42.23 -5.22 -27.94
N ASN A 88 -41.74 -5.24 -29.18
CA ASN A 88 -42.48 -5.77 -30.33
C ASN A 88 -42.11 -7.23 -30.66
N CYS A 89 -40.86 -7.61 -30.43
CA CYS A 89 -40.29 -8.89 -30.85
C CYS A 89 -39.95 -9.83 -29.70
N LYS A 90 -40.12 -9.40 -28.43
CA LYS A 90 -39.84 -10.13 -27.18
C LYS A 90 -38.42 -10.71 -27.04
N GLN A 91 -37.54 -10.43 -28.00
CA GLN A 91 -36.15 -10.84 -28.00
C GLN A 91 -35.36 -10.02 -26.98
N LEU A 92 -34.48 -10.69 -26.24
CA LEU A 92 -33.55 -10.06 -25.30
C LEU A 92 -32.40 -9.46 -26.09
N ILE A 93 -32.18 -8.17 -25.91
CA ILE A 93 -31.06 -7.44 -26.50
C ILE A 93 -30.11 -7.11 -25.36
N GLU A 94 -28.89 -7.63 -25.45
CA GLU A 94 -27.79 -7.33 -24.54
C GLU A 94 -26.98 -6.15 -25.11
N LEU A 95 -26.94 -5.05 -24.38
CA LEU A 95 -26.17 -3.86 -24.72
C LEU A 95 -25.00 -3.75 -23.73
N LYS A 96 -23.77 -3.84 -24.25
CA LYS A 96 -22.56 -3.61 -23.46
C LYS A 96 -22.22 -2.13 -23.52
N LEU A 97 -22.41 -1.43 -22.41
CA LEU A 97 -21.99 -0.04 -22.25
C LEU A 97 -20.63 -0.01 -21.55
N THR A 98 -19.70 0.74 -22.12
CA THR A 98 -18.39 1.04 -21.55
C THR A 98 -18.46 2.48 -21.04
N GLU A 99 -18.22 2.73 -19.75
CA GLU A 99 -18.14 4.11 -19.24
C GLU A 99 -16.91 4.81 -19.84
N ASP A 100 -17.11 6.03 -20.36
CA ASP A 100 -16.01 6.88 -20.86
C ASP A 100 -15.24 7.59 -19.75
#